data_AF-A0A9W4RKG4-F1
#
_entry.id   AF-A0A9W4RKG4-F1
#
_cell.length_a   1.000
_cell.length_b   1.000
_cell.length_c   1.000
_cell.angle_alpha   90.00
_cell.angle_beta   90.00
_cell.angle_gamma   90.00
#
_symmetry.space_group_name_H-M   'P 1'
#
loop_
_entity.id
_entity.type
_entity.pdbx_description
1 polymer ?
#
loop_
_entity_poly.entity_id
_entity_poly.type
_entity_poly.pdbx_seq_one_letter_code
_entity_poly.pdbx_strand_id
1 'polypeptide(L)'
;MHYHPVHIKQGKMQSTNNNMSQARPEPVPGVFNIGGHLDQLPLPGTDPAAGMKLHHIMMRSRDPERSLHFYRDLLGMRLVWTLNIGPFTVYYLGFPSTDTDRDDLQDWAESTANFAVFTRTTGFLELKHMHGAEKPLEEGGIRFSNGNAPPHLGFGHLGFTVPDVPSILARLKAAGAPVVKDLGFNGRASIPLTEWERERGVGAEEMVESYKKTIKQVAMVEDPVNRLRHKVGLSRAAT
;
A
#
# COMPACT_ATOMS: atom_id res chain seq x y z
N MET A 1 -18.01 6.09 19.56
CA MET A 1 -17.85 7.30 18.73
C MET A 1 -18.83 7.21 17.58
N HIS A 2 -19.85 8.07 17.55
CA HIS A 2 -20.76 8.16 16.41
C HIS A 2 -20.29 9.33 15.56
N TYR A 3 -19.71 9.05 14.40
CA TYR A 3 -19.60 10.06 13.36
C TYR A 3 -21.01 10.36 12.88
N HIS A 4 -21.44 11.62 12.92
CA HIS A 4 -22.72 12.00 12.33
C HIS A 4 -22.67 11.65 10.84
N PRO A 5 -23.63 10.88 10.30
CA PRO A 5 -23.64 10.56 8.88
C PRO A 5 -23.86 11.87 8.12
N VAL A 6 -22.82 12.34 7.43
CA VAL A 6 -22.99 13.35 6.39
C VAL A 6 -23.88 12.69 5.34
N HIS A 7 -25.15 13.10 5.27
CA HIS A 7 -26.05 12.71 4.20
C HIS A 7 -25.51 13.27 2.89
N ILE A 8 -24.59 12.54 2.27
CA ILE A 8 -24.17 12.80 0.89
C ILE A 8 -25.34 12.32 0.04
N LYS A 9 -26.17 13.26 -0.41
CA LYS A 9 -27.22 12.98 -1.40
C LYS A 9 -26.56 12.29 -2.59
N GLN A 10 -27.10 11.17 -3.04
CA GLN A 10 -26.76 10.57 -4.33
C GLN A 10 -27.13 11.59 -5.42
N GLY A 11 -26.16 12.42 -5.82
CA GLY A 11 -26.34 13.39 -6.88
C GLY A 11 -26.44 12.66 -8.22
N LYS A 12 -27.62 12.70 -8.85
CA LYS A 12 -27.71 12.50 -10.30
C LYS A 12 -26.80 13.56 -10.94
N MET A 13 -25.81 13.11 -11.71
CA MET A 13 -24.99 14.00 -12.54
C MET A 13 -25.91 14.86 -13.41
N GLN A 14 -25.98 16.16 -13.12
CA GLN A 14 -26.36 17.17 -14.09
C GLN A 14 -25.31 18.29 -14.03
N SER A 15 -24.52 18.32 -15.09
CA SER A 15 -23.52 19.34 -15.39
C SER A 15 -24.21 20.67 -15.71
N THR A 16 -23.75 21.78 -15.12
CA THR A 16 -23.90 23.11 -15.71
C THR A 16 -22.60 23.94 -15.60
N ASN A 17 -22.07 24.26 -16.79
CA ASN A 17 -21.23 25.40 -17.19
C ASN A 17 -19.68 25.35 -17.13
N ASN A 18 -19.10 24.95 -18.28
CA ASN A 18 -18.11 25.62 -19.15
C ASN A 18 -16.87 26.35 -18.59
N ASN A 19 -15.70 25.70 -18.69
CA ASN A 19 -14.58 26.19 -19.54
C ASN A 19 -13.54 25.07 -19.84
N MET A 20 -12.88 25.15 -21.00
CA MET A 20 -12.33 24.03 -21.81
C MET A 20 -11.15 23.19 -21.25
N SER A 21 -11.33 21.87 -21.08
CA SER A 21 -10.62 20.76 -21.78
C SER A 21 -11.07 19.40 -21.19
N GLN A 22 -11.49 18.48 -22.08
CA GLN A 22 -12.18 17.21 -21.81
C GLN A 22 -11.25 16.16 -21.15
N ALA A 23 -11.65 15.13 -20.39
CA ALA A 23 -12.92 14.45 -20.12
C ALA A 23 -12.85 13.70 -18.77
N ARG A 24 -13.99 13.34 -18.14
CA ARG A 24 -14.18 12.20 -17.21
C ARG A 24 -15.66 12.09 -16.86
N PRO A 25 -16.35 11.02 -17.27
CA PRO A 25 -16.54 9.93 -16.32
C PRO A 25 -16.68 8.55 -17.00
N GLU A 26 -15.91 7.53 -16.59
CA GLU A 26 -16.34 6.13 -16.78
C GLU A 26 -16.07 5.32 -15.51
N PRO A 27 -17.02 5.36 -14.57
CA PRO A 27 -17.29 4.17 -13.76
C PRO A 27 -18.78 4.01 -13.44
N VAL A 28 -19.43 2.89 -13.79
CA VAL A 28 -20.65 2.38 -13.10
C VAL A 28 -20.80 0.82 -13.00
N PRO A 29 -19.77 -0.07 -12.96
CA PRO A 29 -20.02 -1.46 -12.53
C PRO A 29 -20.20 -1.57 -11.01
N GLY A 30 -21.42 -1.89 -10.56
CA GLY A 30 -21.75 -2.15 -9.14
C GLY A 30 -21.87 -0.92 -8.24
N VAL A 31 -22.25 0.24 -8.79
CA VAL A 31 -22.13 1.58 -8.16
C VAL A 31 -22.64 1.67 -6.73
N PHE A 32 -21.74 1.98 -5.80
CA PHE A 32 -22.02 2.99 -4.77
C PHE A 32 -20.84 3.95 -4.66
N ASN A 33 -21.10 5.23 -4.94
CA ASN A 33 -20.11 6.28 -4.99
C ASN A 33 -20.54 7.43 -4.08
N ILE A 34 -20.06 7.45 -2.84
CA ILE A 34 -20.45 8.47 -1.88
C ILE A 34 -19.23 9.37 -1.60
N GLY A 35 -19.19 10.49 -2.34
CA GLY A 35 -18.15 11.52 -2.24
C GLY A 35 -17.65 12.06 -3.58
N GLY A 36 -17.95 11.40 -4.70
CA GLY A 36 -17.52 11.84 -6.03
C GLY A 36 -16.00 12.04 -6.11
N HIS A 37 -15.52 12.65 -7.19
CA HIS A 37 -14.10 12.99 -7.35
C HIS A 37 -13.87 14.44 -7.79
N LEU A 38 -14.93 15.15 -8.18
CA LEU A 38 -14.86 16.52 -8.70
C LEU A 38 -15.75 17.49 -7.89
N ASP A 39 -16.46 16.96 -6.91
CA ASP A 39 -17.55 17.59 -6.18
C ASP A 39 -17.12 17.98 -4.75
N GLN A 40 -15.83 17.82 -4.44
CA GLN A 40 -15.28 18.07 -3.11
C GLN A 40 -15.22 19.57 -2.84
N LEU A 41 -15.63 19.97 -1.63
CA LEU A 41 -15.45 21.35 -1.19
C LEU A 41 -13.95 21.66 -1.05
N PRO A 42 -13.51 22.88 -1.37
CA PRO A 42 -12.13 23.30 -1.11
C PRO A 42 -11.79 23.12 0.37
N LEU A 43 -10.55 22.70 0.66
CA LEU A 43 -9.99 22.68 2.02
C LEU A 43 -9.29 24.03 2.29
N PRO A 44 -9.85 24.94 3.11
CA PRO A 44 -9.24 26.24 3.36
C PRO A 44 -7.89 26.11 4.08
N GLY A 45 -6.97 27.03 3.85
CA GLY A 45 -5.68 27.04 4.58
C GLY A 45 -5.81 27.28 6.09
N THR A 46 -6.97 27.77 6.55
CA THR A 46 -7.31 27.91 7.97
C THR A 46 -7.87 26.62 8.59
N ASP A 47 -8.11 25.58 7.79
CA ASP A 47 -8.57 24.30 8.29
C ASP A 47 -7.46 23.68 9.16
N PRO A 48 -7.76 23.18 10.38
CA PRO A 48 -6.75 22.55 11.24
C PRO A 48 -6.12 21.29 10.64
N ALA A 49 -6.75 20.67 9.64
CA ALA A 49 -6.19 19.55 8.89
C ALA A 49 -5.33 19.98 7.70
N ALA A 50 -5.28 21.28 7.37
CA ALA A 50 -4.45 21.80 6.30
C ALA A 50 -2.97 21.47 6.58
N GLY A 51 -2.36 20.68 5.69
CA GLY A 51 -0.97 20.23 5.84
C GLY A 51 -0.78 18.93 6.63
N MET A 52 -1.85 18.23 7.04
CA MET A 52 -1.74 16.86 7.55
C MET A 52 -1.10 15.95 6.50
N LYS A 53 -0.24 15.02 6.96
CA LYS A 53 0.49 14.09 6.10
C LYS A 53 0.29 12.65 6.55
N LEU A 54 0.21 11.73 5.60
CA LEU A 54 0.36 10.31 5.90
C LEU A 54 1.85 10.02 6.14
N HIS A 55 2.24 10.01 7.42
CA HIS A 55 3.63 9.85 7.81
C HIS A 55 4.15 8.43 7.55
N HIS A 56 3.46 7.41 8.08
CA HIS A 56 3.89 6.01 8.00
C HIS A 56 2.70 5.05 7.93
N ILE A 57 2.96 3.83 7.46
CA ILE A 57 2.10 2.66 7.61
C ILE A 57 2.86 1.64 8.44
N MET A 58 2.22 1.09 9.49
CA MET A 58 2.80 0.03 10.30
C MET A 58 2.27 -1.34 9.90
N MET A 59 3.18 -2.30 9.70
CA MET A 59 2.88 -3.70 9.50
C MET A 59 3.60 -4.56 10.54
N ARG A 60 2.91 -5.58 11.06
CA ARG A 60 3.55 -6.55 11.95
C ARG A 60 4.40 -7.53 11.14
N SER A 61 5.64 -7.71 11.58
CA SER A 61 6.58 -8.65 10.99
C SER A 61 6.83 -9.81 11.94
N ARG A 62 6.49 -11.03 11.50
CA ARG A 62 6.83 -12.25 12.25
C ARG A 62 8.33 -12.52 12.25
N ASP A 63 9.00 -12.24 11.15
CA ASP A 63 10.41 -12.53 10.89
C ASP A 63 11.06 -11.25 10.34
N PRO A 64 11.66 -10.41 11.20
CA PRO A 64 12.21 -9.14 10.76
C PRO A 64 13.37 -9.32 9.77
N GLU A 65 14.15 -10.39 9.84
CA GLU A 65 15.28 -10.61 8.94
C GLU A 65 14.80 -10.80 7.49
N ARG A 66 13.84 -11.71 7.28
CA ARG A 66 13.28 -11.94 5.94
C ARG A 66 12.50 -10.73 5.42
N SER A 67 11.81 -10.00 6.29
CA SER A 67 11.13 -8.76 5.90
C SER A 67 12.12 -7.68 5.50
N LEU A 68 13.18 -7.48 6.30
CA LEU A 68 14.22 -6.51 5.98
C LEU A 68 14.91 -6.89 4.68
N HIS A 69 15.25 -8.16 4.45
CA HIS A 69 15.81 -8.57 3.16
C HIS A 69 14.91 -8.15 1.99
N PHE A 70 13.60 -8.40 2.09
CA PHE A 70 12.64 -8.05 1.04
C PHE A 70 12.54 -6.53 0.83
N TYR A 71 12.25 -5.75 1.87
CA TYR A 71 12.00 -4.32 1.73
C TYR A 71 13.31 -3.52 1.54
N ARG A 72 14.38 -3.89 2.24
CA ARG A 72 15.69 -3.23 2.16
C ARG A 72 16.46 -3.63 0.92
N ASP A 73 16.71 -4.92 0.73
CA ASP A 73 17.66 -5.39 -0.27
C ASP A 73 17.02 -5.52 -1.64
N LEU A 74 15.79 -6.06 -1.71
CA LEU A 74 15.13 -6.30 -3.00
C LEU A 74 14.41 -5.04 -3.53
N LEU A 75 13.69 -4.34 -2.65
CA LEU A 75 12.92 -3.14 -3.01
C LEU A 75 13.70 -1.82 -2.85
N GLY A 76 14.87 -1.83 -2.21
CA GLY A 76 15.74 -0.66 -2.14
C GLY A 76 15.39 0.35 -1.03
N MET A 77 14.49 0.01 -0.10
CA MET A 77 14.29 0.83 1.10
C MET A 77 15.53 0.77 1.99
N ARG A 78 15.65 1.71 2.92
CA ARG A 78 16.77 1.77 3.86
C ARG A 78 16.26 2.06 5.25
N LEU A 79 16.95 1.47 6.23
CA LEU A 79 16.65 1.68 7.65
C LEU A 79 16.98 3.12 8.00
N VAL A 80 15.99 3.84 8.51
CA VAL A 80 16.19 5.17 9.10
C VAL A 80 16.62 5.00 10.55
N TRP A 81 15.89 4.17 11.30
CA TRP A 81 16.25 3.82 12.67
C TRP A 81 15.56 2.53 13.11
N THR A 82 16.15 1.90 14.13
CA THR A 82 15.63 0.70 14.78
C THR A 82 15.52 0.98 16.26
N LEU A 83 14.37 0.65 16.86
CA LEU A 83 14.14 0.84 18.28
C LEU A 83 13.56 -0.41 18.92
N ASN A 84 14.32 -0.97 19.86
CA ASN A 84 13.84 -2.02 20.75
C ASN A 84 13.18 -1.35 21.98
N ILE A 85 11.89 -1.63 22.18
CA ILE A 85 11.08 -1.08 23.27
C ILE A 85 10.95 -2.08 24.44
N GLY A 86 11.55 -3.27 24.33
CA GLY A 86 11.38 -4.37 25.28
C GLY A 86 10.52 -5.47 24.68
N PRO A 87 9.17 -5.37 24.67
CA PRO A 87 8.31 -6.45 24.15
C PRO A 87 8.25 -6.51 22.61
N PHE A 88 8.76 -5.50 21.93
CA PHE A 88 8.82 -5.45 20.47
C PHE A 88 9.97 -4.57 19.99
N THR A 89 10.41 -4.82 18.76
CA THR A 89 11.31 -3.97 17.99
C THR A 89 10.56 -3.35 16.83
N VAL A 90 10.76 -2.06 16.58
CA VAL A 90 10.31 -1.39 15.36
C VAL A 90 11.49 -1.08 14.45
N TYR A 91 11.28 -1.27 13.15
CA TYR A 91 12.20 -0.91 12.09
C TYR A 91 11.50 0.10 11.19
N TYR A 92 12.00 1.33 11.15
CA TYR A 92 11.48 2.35 10.26
C TYR A 92 12.29 2.36 8.97
N LEU A 93 11.61 2.17 7.84
CA LEU A 93 12.22 2.17 6.52
C LEU A 93 11.69 3.32 5.67
N GLY A 94 12.59 3.95 4.92
CA GLY A 94 12.29 4.99 3.92
C GLY A 94 13.09 4.78 2.64
N PHE A 95 12.87 5.66 1.65
CA PHE A 95 13.66 5.66 0.41
C PHE A 95 14.64 6.85 0.39
N PRO A 96 15.94 6.60 0.21
CA PRO A 96 16.89 7.64 -0.20
C PRO A 96 16.42 8.26 -1.52
N SER A 97 16.30 9.59 -1.56
CA SER A 97 15.68 10.30 -2.68
C SER A 97 16.70 10.73 -3.73
N THR A 98 17.92 11.08 -3.31
CA THR A 98 18.99 11.57 -4.19
C THR A 98 20.11 10.54 -4.41
N ASP A 99 20.98 10.76 -5.41
CA ASP A 99 22.19 9.94 -5.57
C ASP A 99 23.11 10.09 -4.35
N THR A 100 23.26 11.32 -3.83
CA THR A 100 24.02 11.58 -2.59
C THR A 100 23.47 10.78 -1.41
N ASP A 101 22.15 10.74 -1.23
CA ASP A 101 21.53 9.94 -0.16
C ASP A 101 21.84 8.45 -0.31
N ARG A 102 21.98 7.95 -1.55
CA ARG A 102 22.29 6.54 -1.85
C ARG A 102 23.76 6.21 -1.65
N ASP A 103 24.64 7.17 -1.89
CA ASP A 103 26.09 7.03 -1.74
C ASP A 103 26.52 7.04 -0.26
N ASP A 104 25.84 7.83 0.59
CA ASP A 104 26.05 7.86 2.05
C ASP A 104 24.76 7.55 2.81
N LEU A 105 24.47 6.26 2.93
CA LEU A 105 23.29 5.77 3.63
C LEU A 105 23.30 6.04 5.14
N GLN A 106 24.49 6.22 5.74
CA GLN A 106 24.60 6.49 7.16
C GLN A 106 24.19 7.95 7.44
N ASP A 107 24.80 8.91 6.73
CA ASP A 107 24.43 10.32 6.84
C ASP A 107 22.95 10.53 6.50
N TRP A 108 22.46 9.89 5.43
CA TRP A 108 21.04 9.92 5.09
C TRP A 108 20.14 9.43 6.23
N ALA A 109 20.49 8.30 6.85
CA ALA A 109 19.69 7.73 7.94
C ALA A 109 19.71 8.64 9.18
N GLU A 110 20.87 9.17 9.58
CA GLU A 110 21.03 10.07 10.71
C GLU A 110 20.26 11.39 10.50
N SER A 111 20.39 11.98 9.31
CA SER A 111 19.66 13.19 8.90
C SER A 111 18.15 12.95 8.87
N THR A 112 17.70 11.82 8.31
CA THR A 112 16.28 11.47 8.25
C THR A 112 15.70 11.14 9.63
N ALA A 113 16.50 10.59 10.54
CA ALA A 113 16.11 10.30 11.92
C ALA A 113 16.04 11.56 12.81
N ASN A 114 16.64 12.68 12.38
CA ASN A 114 16.49 13.95 13.09
C ASN A 114 15.00 14.32 13.21
N PHE A 115 14.53 14.60 14.42
CA PHE A 115 13.10 14.79 14.72
C PHE A 115 12.42 15.83 13.81
N ALA A 116 13.11 16.91 13.45
CA ALA A 116 12.56 17.95 12.57
C ALA A 116 12.35 17.47 11.13
N VAL A 117 13.22 16.58 10.65
CA VAL A 117 13.15 15.97 9.30
C VAL A 117 12.16 14.81 9.32
N PHE A 118 12.29 13.91 10.30
CA PHE A 118 11.44 12.74 10.48
C PHE A 118 9.95 13.11 10.43
N THR A 119 9.51 14.02 11.29
CA THR A 119 8.09 14.42 11.42
C THR A 119 7.48 15.04 10.16
N ARG A 120 8.32 15.51 9.22
CA ARG A 120 7.88 16.13 7.96
C ARG A 120 8.00 15.19 6.77
N THR A 121 8.72 14.08 6.92
CA THR A 121 8.93 13.06 5.91
C THR A 121 7.69 12.17 5.81
N THR A 122 7.40 11.67 4.60
CA THR A 122 6.22 10.85 4.31
C THR A 122 6.62 9.54 3.69
N GLY A 123 5.75 8.54 3.81
CA GLY A 123 5.93 7.27 3.11
C GLY A 123 6.89 6.31 3.81
N PHE A 124 7.00 6.40 5.14
CA PHE A 124 7.73 5.39 5.89
C PHE A 124 6.92 4.08 6.00
N LEU A 125 7.65 2.97 5.96
CA LEU A 125 7.15 1.67 6.38
C LEU A 125 7.69 1.38 7.78
N GLU A 126 6.82 1.23 8.76
CA GLU A 126 7.16 0.74 10.09
C GLU A 126 6.93 -0.76 10.14
N LEU A 127 7.99 -1.56 10.24
CA LEU A 127 7.89 -2.98 10.52
C LEU A 127 7.99 -3.20 12.03
N LYS A 128 6.91 -3.73 12.63
CA LYS A 128 6.84 -3.99 14.06
C LYS A 128 6.96 -5.48 14.34
N HIS A 129 8.05 -5.87 14.96
CA HIS A 129 8.30 -7.24 15.37
C HIS A 129 8.01 -7.44 16.86
N MET A 130 6.97 -8.22 17.16
CA MET A 130 6.67 -8.63 18.53
C MET A 130 7.59 -9.80 18.89
N HIS A 131 8.39 -9.65 19.95
CA HIS A 131 9.39 -10.68 20.29
C HIS A 131 8.69 -11.99 20.67
N GLY A 132 9.20 -13.11 20.15
CA GLY A 132 8.61 -14.44 20.31
C GLY A 132 7.57 -14.81 19.25
N ALA A 133 7.11 -13.87 18.40
CA ALA A 133 6.18 -14.19 17.31
C ALA A 133 6.82 -15.11 16.24
N GLU A 134 8.12 -15.01 16.06
CA GLU A 134 8.97 -15.77 15.15
C GLU A 134 9.06 -17.26 15.48
N LYS A 135 8.75 -17.65 16.72
CA LYS A 135 8.79 -19.05 17.19
C LYS A 135 7.91 -19.97 16.33
N PRO A 136 8.17 -21.28 16.30
CA PRO A 136 7.23 -22.24 15.77
C PRO A 136 5.83 -22.06 16.40
N LEU A 137 4.76 -22.31 15.63
CA LEU A 137 3.39 -22.05 16.11
C LEU A 137 3.03 -22.96 17.27
N GLU A 138 3.50 -24.19 17.23
CA GLU A 138 3.43 -25.20 18.28
C GLU A 138 4.16 -24.80 19.57
N GLU A 139 5.13 -23.89 19.49
CA GLU A 139 5.90 -23.35 20.62
C GLU A 139 5.40 -21.96 21.08
N GLY A 140 4.19 -21.57 20.64
CA GLY A 140 3.57 -20.30 21.01
C GLY A 140 3.96 -19.12 20.10
N GLY A 141 4.55 -19.38 18.93
CA GLY A 141 4.69 -18.39 17.89
C GLY A 141 3.36 -17.86 17.36
N ILE A 142 3.40 -16.71 16.68
CA ILE A 142 2.19 -16.01 16.25
C ILE A 142 2.17 -15.89 14.73
N ARG A 143 1.02 -16.23 14.12
CA ARG A 143 0.72 -15.93 12.72
C ARG A 143 -0.12 -14.66 12.65
N PHE A 144 0.33 -13.67 11.88
CA PHE A 144 -0.46 -12.47 11.62
C PHE A 144 -1.36 -12.65 10.40
N SER A 145 -2.53 -11.99 10.41
CA SER A 145 -3.38 -11.87 9.23
C SER A 145 -2.84 -10.77 8.32
N ASN A 146 -2.98 -10.98 7.01
CA ASN A 146 -2.69 -10.00 5.96
C ASN A 146 -3.88 -9.18 5.51
N GLY A 147 -5.06 -9.37 6.09
CA GLY A 147 -6.28 -8.69 5.66
C GLY A 147 -6.89 -9.23 4.34
N ASN A 148 -6.32 -10.27 3.74
CA ASN A 148 -6.73 -10.81 2.44
C ASN A 148 -7.24 -12.25 2.52
N ALA A 149 -7.48 -12.78 3.72
CA ALA A 149 -8.03 -14.11 3.94
C ALA A 149 -9.12 -14.07 5.02
N PRO A 150 -10.26 -14.76 4.81
CA PRO A 150 -11.26 -14.93 5.86
C PRO A 150 -10.69 -15.72 7.06
N PRO A 151 -11.20 -15.49 8.28
CA PRO A 151 -12.27 -14.54 8.63
C PRO A 151 -11.77 -13.10 8.85
N HIS A 152 -10.49 -12.82 8.62
CA HIS A 152 -9.84 -11.57 9.00
C HIS A 152 -9.54 -10.67 7.79
N LEU A 153 -10.58 -10.34 7.02
CA LEU A 153 -10.49 -9.40 5.89
C LEU A 153 -10.27 -7.96 6.38
N GLY A 154 -9.50 -7.15 5.64
CA GLY A 154 -9.11 -5.80 6.03
C GLY A 154 -8.12 -5.15 5.07
N PHE A 155 -6.95 -4.74 5.58
CA PHE A 155 -5.90 -4.09 4.78
C PHE A 155 -5.54 -4.92 3.53
N GLY A 156 -5.51 -4.28 2.37
CA GLY A 156 -5.33 -4.96 1.09
C GLY A 156 -3.86 -5.14 0.70
N HIS A 157 -3.14 -4.05 0.46
CA HIS A 157 -1.80 -4.11 -0.09
C HIS A 157 -1.02 -2.80 0.13
N LEU A 158 0.30 -2.90 0.07
CA LEU A 158 1.19 -1.75 -0.16
C LEU A 158 1.33 -1.54 -1.67
N GLY A 159 1.42 -0.29 -2.10
CA GLY A 159 1.69 0.07 -3.50
C GLY A 159 2.98 0.88 -3.59
N PHE A 160 3.92 0.45 -4.42
CA PHE A 160 5.17 1.14 -4.69
C PHE A 160 5.21 1.60 -6.14
N THR A 161 5.63 2.84 -6.32
CA THR A 161 6.02 3.34 -7.62
C THR A 161 7.48 2.97 -7.88
N VAL A 162 7.76 2.29 -8.99
CA VAL A 162 9.10 1.82 -9.36
C VAL A 162 9.54 2.41 -10.70
N PRO A 163 10.87 2.57 -10.92
CA PRO A 163 11.38 3.06 -12.20
C PRO A 163 11.04 2.13 -13.38
N ASP A 164 11.13 0.82 -13.16
CA ASP A 164 10.86 -0.20 -14.16
C ASP A 164 10.22 -1.45 -13.51
N VAL A 165 8.94 -1.70 -13.82
CA VAL A 165 8.19 -2.83 -13.25
C VAL A 165 8.77 -4.19 -13.67
N PRO A 166 9.09 -4.45 -14.96
CA PRO A 166 9.70 -5.72 -15.38
C PRO A 166 10.98 -6.07 -14.62
N SER A 167 11.91 -5.13 -14.47
CA SER A 167 13.21 -5.37 -13.82
C SER A 167 13.07 -5.70 -12.34
N ILE A 168 12.24 -4.94 -11.61
CA ILE A 168 11.99 -5.21 -10.18
C ILE A 168 11.23 -6.53 -10.00
N LEU A 169 10.24 -6.82 -10.85
CA LEU A 169 9.51 -8.09 -10.80
C LEU A 169 10.43 -9.28 -11.07
N ALA A 170 11.34 -9.19 -12.05
CA ALA A 170 12.32 -10.23 -12.33
C ALA A 170 13.25 -10.48 -11.15
N ARG A 171 13.75 -9.40 -10.51
CA ARG A 171 14.55 -9.48 -9.29
C ARG A 171 13.81 -10.21 -8.17
N LEU A 172 12.55 -9.84 -7.92
CA LEU A 172 11.73 -10.46 -6.87
C LEU A 172 11.44 -11.93 -7.16
N LYS A 173 11.13 -12.29 -8.41
CA LYS A 173 10.96 -13.68 -8.86
C LYS A 173 12.24 -14.50 -8.63
N ALA A 174 13.41 -13.95 -8.98
CA ALA A 174 14.70 -14.61 -8.78
C ALA A 174 15.02 -14.85 -7.29
N ALA A 175 14.56 -13.96 -6.41
CA ALA A 175 14.65 -14.11 -4.96
C ALA A 175 13.55 -15.03 -4.36
N GLY A 176 12.69 -15.64 -5.19
CA GLY A 176 11.65 -16.57 -4.76
C GLY A 176 10.37 -15.91 -4.22
N ALA A 177 10.14 -14.62 -4.47
CA ALA A 177 8.91 -13.95 -4.07
C ALA A 177 7.71 -14.53 -4.84
N PRO A 178 6.64 -14.99 -4.15
CA PRO A 178 5.44 -15.48 -4.81
C PRO A 178 4.77 -14.37 -5.63
N VAL A 179 4.42 -14.66 -6.88
CA VAL A 179 3.71 -13.73 -7.75
C VAL A 179 2.21 -13.95 -7.59
N VAL A 180 1.52 -12.93 -7.09
CA VAL A 180 0.05 -12.90 -6.97
C VAL A 180 -0.58 -12.53 -8.30
N LYS A 181 0.01 -11.55 -8.97
CA LYS A 181 -0.45 -11.05 -10.27
C LYS A 181 0.75 -10.69 -11.12
N ASP A 182 0.91 -11.37 -12.25
CA ASP A 182 2.00 -11.05 -13.16
C ASP A 182 1.70 -9.75 -13.95
N LEU A 183 2.76 -9.16 -14.51
CA LEU A 183 2.66 -8.00 -15.39
C LEU A 183 1.86 -8.38 -16.66
N GLY A 184 1.06 -7.45 -17.18
CA GLY A 184 0.21 -7.67 -18.35
C GLY A 184 -1.11 -8.39 -18.06
N PHE A 185 -1.26 -9.04 -16.91
CA PHE A 185 -2.50 -9.73 -16.55
C PHE A 185 -3.58 -8.76 -16.04
N ASN A 186 -4.78 -8.83 -16.63
CA ASN A 186 -5.92 -7.98 -16.27
C ASN A 186 -7.27 -8.70 -16.26
N GLY A 187 -7.24 -10.02 -16.10
CA GLY A 187 -8.45 -10.81 -15.95
C GLY A 187 -9.10 -10.60 -14.58
N ARG A 188 -10.26 -11.22 -14.36
CA ARG A 188 -11.02 -11.11 -13.10
C ARG A 188 -10.24 -11.56 -11.86
N ALA A 189 -9.26 -12.47 -12.02
CA ALA A 189 -8.35 -12.89 -10.97
C ALA A 189 -7.37 -11.79 -10.51
N SER A 190 -7.27 -10.68 -11.25
CA SER A 190 -6.52 -9.48 -10.83
C SER A 190 -7.23 -8.73 -9.71
N ILE A 191 -8.54 -8.92 -9.55
CA ILE A 191 -9.28 -8.30 -8.45
C ILE A 191 -8.97 -9.09 -7.17
N PRO A 192 -8.52 -8.43 -6.09
CA PRO A 192 -8.16 -9.08 -4.84
C PRO A 192 -9.39 -9.53 -4.02
N LEU A 193 -10.36 -10.21 -4.63
CA LEU A 193 -11.52 -10.79 -3.95
C LEU A 193 -11.26 -12.24 -3.57
N THR A 194 -11.56 -12.60 -2.33
CA THR A 194 -11.47 -13.96 -1.83
C THR A 194 -12.60 -14.83 -2.37
N GLU A 195 -12.42 -16.15 -2.35
CA GLU A 195 -13.49 -17.08 -2.72
C GLU A 195 -14.74 -16.93 -1.84
N TRP A 196 -14.51 -16.75 -0.54
CA TRP A 196 -15.55 -16.50 0.44
C TRP A 196 -16.41 -15.26 0.12
N GLU A 197 -15.79 -14.18 -0.39
CA GLU A 197 -16.49 -12.99 -0.86
C GLU A 197 -17.28 -13.29 -2.15
N ARG A 198 -16.69 -14.01 -3.10
CA ARG A 198 -17.33 -14.37 -4.37
C ARG A 198 -18.55 -15.26 -4.19
N GLU A 199 -18.47 -16.27 -3.32
CA GLU A 199 -19.60 -17.15 -2.99
C GLU A 199 -20.80 -16.40 -2.40
N ARG A 200 -20.56 -15.20 -1.84
CA ARG A 200 -21.59 -14.31 -1.29
C ARG A 200 -22.07 -13.25 -2.29
N GLY A 201 -21.64 -13.34 -3.55
CA GLY A 201 -21.99 -12.39 -4.60
C GLY A 201 -21.27 -11.03 -4.47
N VAL A 202 -20.23 -10.91 -3.62
CA VAL A 202 -19.51 -9.64 -3.45
C VAL A 202 -18.63 -9.36 -4.66
N GLY A 203 -18.78 -8.16 -5.23
CA GLY A 203 -18.02 -7.68 -6.38
C GLY A 203 -18.24 -8.52 -7.63
N ALA A 204 -19.41 -9.13 -7.81
CA ALA A 204 -19.72 -10.01 -8.94
C ALA A 204 -19.66 -9.30 -10.31
N GLU A 205 -19.57 -7.98 -10.34
CA GLU A 205 -19.57 -7.17 -11.54
C GLU A 205 -18.27 -7.29 -12.34
N GLU A 206 -18.39 -7.00 -13.63
CA GLU A 206 -17.25 -6.90 -14.54
C GLU A 206 -16.41 -5.64 -14.27
N MET A 207 -15.09 -5.75 -14.44
CA MET A 207 -14.24 -4.57 -14.37
C MET A 207 -14.49 -3.65 -15.56
N VAL A 208 -14.56 -2.33 -15.30
CA VAL A 208 -14.51 -1.33 -16.37
C VAL A 208 -13.25 -1.47 -17.21
N GLU A 209 -13.39 -1.22 -18.50
CA GLU A 209 -12.27 -1.34 -19.46
C GLU A 209 -11.14 -0.36 -19.16
N SER A 210 -11.46 0.82 -18.64
CA SER A 210 -10.47 1.81 -18.17
C SER A 210 -9.56 1.22 -17.09
N TYR A 211 -10.13 0.52 -16.11
CA TYR A 211 -9.36 -0.14 -15.05
C TYR A 211 -8.60 -1.36 -15.57
N LYS A 212 -9.18 -2.14 -16.49
CA LYS A 212 -8.50 -3.25 -17.17
C LYS A 212 -7.21 -2.78 -17.85
N LYS A 213 -7.15 -1.57 -18.41
CA LYS A 213 -5.92 -1.00 -18.99
C LYS A 213 -4.88 -0.63 -17.93
N THR A 214 -5.31 -0.01 -16.84
CA THR A 214 -4.42 0.37 -15.73
C THR A 214 -3.81 -0.85 -15.06
N ILE A 215 -4.62 -1.85 -14.71
CA ILE A 215 -4.16 -3.01 -13.94
C ILE A 215 -3.20 -3.92 -14.73
N LYS A 216 -3.20 -3.85 -16.07
CA LYS A 216 -2.18 -4.52 -16.92
C LYS A 216 -0.76 -4.05 -16.60
N GLN A 217 -0.61 -2.79 -16.18
CA GLN A 217 0.70 -2.19 -15.96
C GLN A 217 1.24 -2.42 -14.53
N VAL A 218 0.42 -3.05 -13.69
CA VAL A 218 0.77 -3.35 -12.29
C VAL A 218 1.22 -4.80 -12.20
N ALA A 219 2.19 -5.09 -11.33
CA ALA A 219 2.48 -6.45 -10.87
C ALA A 219 2.24 -6.54 -9.37
N MET A 220 1.88 -7.72 -8.86
CA MET A 220 1.70 -7.95 -7.42
C MET A 220 2.48 -9.19 -6.98
N VAL A 221 3.27 -9.03 -5.93
CA VAL A 221 4.00 -10.13 -5.26
C VAL A 221 3.60 -10.23 -3.79
N GLU A 222 4.01 -11.30 -3.12
CA GLU A 222 3.89 -11.46 -1.67
C GLU A 222 5.22 -11.20 -0.96
N ASP A 223 5.17 -10.54 0.19
CA ASP A 223 6.32 -10.50 1.11
C ASP A 223 6.56 -11.87 1.77
N PRO A 224 7.80 -12.19 2.21
CA PRO A 224 8.17 -13.54 2.59
C PRO A 224 7.68 -13.99 3.98
N VAL A 225 7.15 -13.08 4.80
CA VAL A 225 7.13 -13.25 6.26
C VAL A 225 5.76 -13.57 6.82
N ASN A 226 4.72 -13.20 6.10
CA ASN A 226 3.39 -13.69 6.41
C ASN A 226 3.05 -14.77 5.39
N ARG A 227 3.14 -16.06 5.79
CA ARG A 227 2.58 -17.19 5.02
C ARG A 227 1.04 -17.16 4.93
N LEU A 228 0.47 -15.96 4.99
CA LEU A 228 -0.67 -15.46 4.23
C LEU A 228 -0.26 -14.06 3.74
N ARG A 229 0.18 -13.91 2.48
CA ARG A 229 -0.09 -12.88 1.46
C ARG A 229 -0.19 -11.38 1.84
N HIS A 230 0.82 -10.67 2.36
CA HIS A 230 0.81 -9.21 2.16
C HIS A 230 1.13 -8.92 0.70
N LYS A 231 0.17 -8.35 -0.01
CA LYS A 231 0.34 -8.01 -1.42
C LYS A 231 1.15 -6.72 -1.53
N VAL A 232 2.12 -6.73 -2.43
CA VAL A 232 2.94 -5.57 -2.78
C VAL A 232 2.73 -5.30 -4.26
N GLY A 233 2.04 -4.20 -4.56
CA GLY A 233 1.80 -3.71 -5.91
C GLY A 233 2.96 -2.87 -6.40
N LEU A 234 3.42 -3.13 -7.63
CA LEU A 234 4.42 -2.32 -8.33
C LEU A 234 3.76 -1.62 -9.51
N SER A 235 3.85 -0.29 -9.56
CA SER A 235 3.38 0.52 -10.69
C SER A 235 4.49 1.45 -11.16
N ARG A 236 4.52 1.79 -12.45
CA ARG A 236 5.42 2.84 -12.96
C ARG A 236 4.80 4.22 -12.71
N ALA A 237 5.63 5.23 -12.47
CA ALA A 237 5.15 6.62 -12.45
C ALA A 237 4.59 6.99 -13.82
N ALA A 238 3.50 7.77 -13.86
CA ALA A 238 3.07 8.38 -15.11
C ALA A 238 4.14 9.37 -15.57
N THR A 239 4.63 9.22 -16.80
CA THR A 239 5.53 10.17 -17.46
C THR A 239 4.75 11.34 -18.02
#